data_AF-A0A1J4W236-F1
#
_entry.id   AF-A0A1J4W236-F1
#
_cell.length_a   1.000
_cell.length_b   1.000
_cell.length_c   1.000
_cell.angle_alpha   90.00
_cell.angle_beta   90.00
_cell.angle_gamma   90.00
#
_symmetry.space_group_name_H-M   'P 1'
#
loop_
_entity.id
_entity.type
_entity.pdbx_description
1 polymer ?
#
loop_
_entity_poly.entity_id
_entity_poly.type
_entity_poly.pdbx_seq_one_letter_code
_entity_poly.pdbx_strand_id
1 'polypeptide(L)'
;MRKILVLGILLLLVGSVYAAEVKVNIETISNHTLLVSALDGDAVYTLLDSKRVTSDEFGKAEVTLSVSSDVVDLGITLSKDGSKILYNRFEDYNINSPISLKIMPGGYIGDAASDPALLANTENTTEPEANDSDLLIPEENTGEVQNSEETEIISNGTESQKVTGFSINKTGEMFKEKWYYVVVVIVTIAVILAVIFGMKSMSVKKQGASINNPEKPTVYKKFYDFEQEDNEDPRIKAAEEKIAQAQKDLKSIKNEDHIKQAEKKLQEDQERLEKLRRGEDA
;
A
#
# COMPACT_ATOMS: atom_id res chain seq x y z
N MET A 1 -34.23 16.88 -26.38
CA MET A 1 -32.81 16.85 -26.82
C MET A 1 -31.87 17.54 -25.84
N ARG A 2 -32.07 18.82 -25.45
CA ARG A 2 -31.16 19.54 -24.53
C ARG A 2 -30.90 18.83 -23.18
N LYS A 3 -31.91 18.20 -22.58
CA LYS A 3 -31.77 17.44 -21.31
C LYS A 3 -30.93 16.15 -21.45
N ILE A 4 -30.96 15.50 -22.62
CA ILE A 4 -30.17 14.30 -22.91
C ILE A 4 -28.71 14.69 -23.12
N LEU A 5 -28.47 15.85 -23.74
CA LEU A 5 -27.13 16.40 -23.93
C LEU A 5 -26.48 16.78 -22.59
N VAL A 6 -27.23 17.40 -21.68
CA VAL A 6 -26.74 17.73 -20.33
C VAL A 6 -26.44 16.48 -19.49
N LEU A 7 -27.28 15.45 -19.56
CA LEU A 7 -27.02 14.18 -18.88
C LEU A 7 -25.80 13.46 -19.47
N GLY A 8 -25.63 13.51 -20.80
CA GLY A 8 -24.45 12.98 -21.48
C GLY A 8 -23.15 13.67 -21.07
N ILE A 9 -23.18 15.00 -20.89
CA ILE A 9 -22.02 15.77 -20.38
C ILE A 9 -21.74 15.44 -18.92
N LEU A 10 -22.77 15.32 -18.07
CA LEU A 10 -22.58 14.98 -16.66
C LEU A 10 -21.97 13.59 -16.49
N LEU A 11 -22.42 12.61 -17.29
CA LEU A 11 -21.90 11.24 -17.24
C LEU A 11 -20.45 11.15 -17.75
N LEU A 12 -20.04 12.08 -18.62
CA LEU A 12 -18.66 12.25 -19.08
C LEU A 12 -17.74 12.79 -17.98
N LEU A 13 -18.26 13.56 -17.02
CA LEU A 13 -17.48 14.14 -15.92
C LEU A 13 -17.24 13.18 -14.74
N VAL A 14 -18.02 12.12 -14.61
CA VAL A 14 -17.90 11.16 -13.48
C VAL A 14 -16.84 10.07 -13.74
N GLY A 15 -16.31 9.97 -14.96
CA GLY A 15 -15.52 8.81 -15.41
C GLY A 15 -13.99 8.90 -15.27
N SER A 16 -13.41 10.04 -14.91
CA SER A 16 -11.95 10.20 -14.90
C SER A 16 -11.37 9.86 -13.52
N VAL A 17 -11.37 8.58 -13.16
CA VAL A 17 -10.47 8.09 -12.11
C VAL A 17 -9.06 8.15 -12.70
N TYR A 18 -8.29 9.17 -12.32
CA TYR A 18 -6.89 9.30 -12.74
C TYR A 18 -6.08 8.22 -12.03
N ALA A 19 -5.68 7.20 -12.77
CA ALA A 19 -4.59 6.33 -12.34
C ALA A 19 -3.28 7.05 -12.65
N ALA A 20 -2.44 7.25 -11.65
CA ALA A 20 -1.09 7.75 -11.84
C ALA A 20 -0.21 6.63 -12.39
N GLU A 21 0.65 6.97 -13.34
CA GLU A 21 1.66 6.06 -13.88
C GLU A 21 2.98 6.24 -13.11
N VAL A 22 3.46 5.15 -12.50
CA VAL A 22 4.71 5.14 -11.72
C VAL A 22 5.75 4.34 -12.46
N LYS A 23 6.90 4.96 -12.72
CA LYS A 23 8.06 4.30 -13.32
C LYS A 23 8.96 3.74 -12.22
N VAL A 24 9.17 2.43 -12.27
CA VAL A 24 10.05 1.69 -11.36
C VAL A 24 11.22 1.14 -12.17
N ASN A 25 12.43 1.57 -11.81
CA ASN A 25 13.68 1.08 -12.35
C ASN A 25 14.27 0.05 -11.39
N ILE A 26 14.55 -1.15 -11.88
CA ILE A 26 15.02 -2.26 -11.06
C ILE A 26 16.36 -2.75 -11.63
N GLU A 27 17.39 -2.76 -10.78
CA GLU A 27 18.68 -3.38 -11.07
C GLU A 27 18.77 -4.72 -10.35
N THR A 28 19.03 -5.79 -11.09
CA THR A 28 19.09 -7.17 -10.61
C THR A 28 20.07 -8.01 -11.43
N ILE A 29 19.99 -9.33 -11.39
CA ILE A 29 20.79 -10.22 -12.24
C ILE A 29 20.22 -10.24 -13.66
N SER A 30 21.09 -10.24 -14.66
CA SER A 30 20.74 -10.33 -16.07
C SER A 30 19.85 -11.53 -16.42
N ASN A 31 18.94 -11.38 -17.38
CA ASN A 31 18.10 -12.47 -17.92
C ASN A 31 17.23 -13.19 -16.87
N HIS A 32 16.67 -12.46 -15.92
CA HIS A 32 15.76 -12.98 -14.90
C HIS A 32 14.38 -12.36 -15.05
N THR A 33 13.34 -13.12 -14.70
CA THR A 33 11.95 -12.64 -14.71
C THR A 33 11.61 -12.03 -13.36
N LEU A 34 11.18 -10.77 -13.39
CA LEU A 34 10.66 -10.01 -12.28
C LEU A 34 9.13 -9.96 -12.37
N LEU A 35 8.45 -10.25 -11.25
CA LEU A 35 7.06 -9.88 -11.05
C LEU A 35 7.03 -8.74 -10.06
N VAL A 36 6.65 -7.56 -10.55
CA VAL A 36 6.57 -6.32 -9.77
C VAL A 36 5.10 -6.05 -9.49
N SER A 37 4.76 -5.96 -8.21
CA SER A 37 3.39 -5.76 -7.73
C SER A 37 3.34 -4.48 -6.91
N ALA A 38 2.44 -3.57 -7.26
CA ALA A 38 2.08 -2.44 -6.44
C ALA A 38 0.92 -2.84 -5.52
N LEU A 39 1.12 -2.65 -4.22
CA LEU A 39 0.18 -2.89 -3.15
C LEU A 39 -0.21 -1.54 -2.55
N ASP A 40 -1.44 -1.45 -2.05
CA ASP A 40 -1.90 -0.29 -1.30
C ASP A 40 -1.17 -0.22 0.05
N GLY A 41 -0.52 0.92 0.34
CA GLY A 41 0.20 1.14 1.60
C GLY A 41 -0.75 1.28 2.79
N ASP A 42 -1.96 1.79 2.56
CA ASP A 42 -2.95 2.05 3.61
C ASP A 42 -3.90 0.87 3.84
N ALA A 43 -4.05 0.00 2.84
CA ALA A 43 -4.96 -1.15 2.89
C ALA A 43 -4.20 -2.48 2.90
N VAL A 44 -4.45 -3.27 3.94
CA VAL A 44 -3.82 -4.57 4.16
C VAL A 44 -4.14 -5.54 2.99
N TYR A 45 -3.15 -5.79 2.14
CA TYR A 45 -3.15 -6.75 1.02
C TYR A 45 -3.99 -6.39 -0.22
N THR A 46 -4.25 -5.11 -0.49
CA THR A 46 -4.90 -4.71 -1.75
C THR A 46 -3.86 -4.62 -2.87
N LEU A 47 -3.96 -5.47 -3.90
CA LEU A 47 -3.15 -5.35 -5.11
C LEU A 47 -3.72 -4.25 -6.00
N LEU A 48 -2.92 -3.23 -6.28
CA LEU A 48 -3.27 -2.13 -7.18
C LEU A 48 -2.96 -2.49 -8.63
N ASP A 49 -1.75 -2.97 -8.89
CA ASP A 49 -1.29 -3.39 -10.22
C ASP A 49 -0.18 -4.44 -10.10
N SER A 50 0.02 -5.24 -11.14
CA SER A 50 1.19 -6.11 -11.22
C SER A 50 1.62 -6.33 -12.67
N LYS A 51 2.93 -6.30 -12.90
CA LYS A 51 3.51 -6.54 -14.21
C LYS A 51 4.70 -7.47 -14.13
N ARG A 52 4.80 -8.31 -15.15
CA ARG A 52 5.94 -9.21 -15.36
C ARG A 52 6.88 -8.58 -16.37
N VAL A 53 8.15 -8.47 -16.01
CA VAL A 53 9.21 -7.94 -16.88
C VAL A 53 10.45 -8.81 -16.76
N THR A 54 11.25 -8.91 -17.82
CA THR A 54 12.53 -9.64 -17.78
C THR A 54 13.65 -8.62 -17.78
N SER A 55 14.66 -8.81 -16.93
CA SER A 55 15.86 -7.99 -16.91
C SER A 55 16.71 -8.20 -18.16
N ASP A 56 17.35 -7.13 -18.61
CA ASP A 56 18.25 -7.14 -19.78
C ASP A 56 19.59 -7.84 -19.49
N GLU A 57 20.52 -7.78 -20.43
CA GLU A 57 21.87 -8.36 -20.30
C GLU A 57 22.73 -7.70 -19.22
N PHE A 58 22.38 -6.47 -18.80
CA PHE A 58 23.03 -5.73 -17.72
C PHE A 58 22.28 -5.86 -16.39
N GLY A 59 21.19 -6.62 -16.36
CA GLY A 59 20.38 -6.78 -15.17
C GLY A 59 19.40 -5.64 -14.89
N LYS A 60 19.15 -4.75 -15.85
CA LYS A 60 18.20 -3.64 -15.69
C LYS A 60 16.82 -4.02 -16.20
N ALA A 61 15.79 -3.55 -15.50
CA ALA A 61 14.40 -3.66 -15.90
C ALA A 61 13.66 -2.37 -15.58
N GLU A 62 12.88 -1.87 -16.54
CA GLU A 62 11.98 -0.73 -16.34
C GLU A 62 10.54 -1.24 -16.40
N VAL A 63 9.72 -0.86 -15.43
CA VAL A 63 8.28 -1.17 -15.42
C VAL A 63 7.49 0.07 -15.07
N THR A 64 6.38 0.27 -15.78
CA THR A 64 5.42 1.32 -15.49
C THR A 64 4.17 0.69 -14.88
N LEU A 65 3.83 1.05 -13.66
CA LEU A 65 2.63 0.56 -12.95
C LEU A 65 1.56 1.66 -12.94
N SER A 66 0.30 1.26 -12.98
CA SER A 66 -0.83 2.19 -12.88
C SER A 66 -1.47 2.08 -11.51
N VAL A 67 -1.28 3.10 -10.67
CA VAL A 67 -1.69 3.10 -9.26
C VAL A 67 -2.61 4.29 -8.97
N SER A 68 -3.56 4.09 -8.07
CA SER A 68 -4.55 5.11 -7.67
C SER A 68 -4.31 5.68 -6.27
N SER A 69 -3.22 5.27 -5.59
CA SER A 69 -2.85 5.72 -4.25
C SER A 69 -1.57 6.54 -4.29
N ASP A 70 -1.45 7.52 -3.40
CA ASP A 70 -0.27 8.40 -3.28
C ASP A 70 0.94 7.66 -2.68
N VAL A 71 0.67 6.65 -1.86
CA VAL A 71 1.65 5.81 -1.19
C VAL A 71 1.41 4.35 -1.58
N VAL A 72 2.47 3.69 -2.02
CA VAL A 72 2.40 2.29 -2.48
C VAL A 72 3.53 1.46 -1.88
N ASP A 73 3.19 0.21 -1.62
CA ASP A 73 4.16 -0.83 -1.29
C ASP A 73 4.51 -1.62 -2.55
N LEU A 74 5.79 -1.89 -2.77
CA LEU A 74 6.25 -2.65 -3.93
C LEU A 74 6.70 -4.05 -3.51
N GLY A 75 5.97 -5.06 -3.96
CA GLY A 75 6.39 -6.45 -3.88
C GLY A 75 7.12 -6.88 -5.15
N ILE A 76 8.36 -7.33 -5.04
CA ILE A 76 9.16 -7.77 -6.19
C ILE A 76 9.57 -9.22 -6.00
N THR A 77 9.10 -10.08 -6.90
CA THR A 77 9.50 -11.48 -6.98
C THR A 77 10.48 -11.68 -8.13
N LEU A 78 11.68 -12.16 -7.81
CA LEU A 78 12.67 -12.58 -8.80
C LEU A 78 12.52 -14.07 -9.08
N SER A 79 12.54 -14.45 -10.35
CA SER A 79 12.43 -15.84 -10.79
C SER A 79 13.28 -16.11 -12.03
N LYS A 80 13.67 -17.38 -12.21
CA LYS A 80 14.36 -17.86 -13.41
C LYS A 80 13.78 -19.21 -13.79
N ASP A 81 13.47 -19.40 -15.07
CA ASP A 81 12.92 -20.66 -15.59
C ASP A 81 11.69 -21.16 -14.80
N GLY A 82 10.84 -20.24 -14.35
CA GLY A 82 9.65 -20.52 -13.54
C GLY A 82 9.90 -20.74 -12.05
N SER A 83 11.16 -20.89 -11.63
CA SER A 83 11.53 -21.06 -10.23
C SER A 83 11.73 -19.72 -9.53
N LYS A 84 11.05 -19.51 -8.40
CA LYS A 84 11.20 -18.32 -7.57
C LYS A 84 12.55 -18.35 -6.84
N ILE A 85 13.31 -17.26 -6.94
CA ILE A 85 14.64 -17.10 -6.32
C ILE A 85 14.55 -16.21 -5.09
N LEU A 86 13.89 -15.06 -5.19
CA LEU A 86 13.85 -14.04 -4.14
C LEU A 86 12.48 -13.34 -4.12
N TYR A 87 12.09 -12.86 -2.94
CA TYR A 87 10.97 -11.93 -2.78
C TYR A 87 11.34 -10.85 -1.80
N ASN A 88 11.23 -9.60 -2.24
CA ASN A 88 11.42 -8.43 -1.42
C ASN A 88 10.14 -7.59 -1.44
N ARG A 89 9.78 -7.04 -0.29
CA ARG A 89 8.75 -6.02 -0.16
C ARG A 89 9.45 -4.72 0.23
N PHE A 90 9.05 -3.64 -0.41
CA PHE A 90 9.52 -2.29 -0.16
C PHE A 90 8.30 -1.46 0.22
N GLU A 91 8.33 -0.77 1.35
CA GLU A 91 7.15 -0.11 1.93
C GLU A 91 7.27 1.41 1.80
N ASP A 92 6.12 2.10 1.81
CA ASP A 92 5.99 3.56 1.91
C ASP A 92 6.63 4.38 0.76
N TYR A 93 6.50 3.94 -0.49
CA TYR A 93 6.99 4.70 -1.64
C TYR A 93 5.98 5.73 -2.13
N ASN A 94 6.44 6.97 -2.31
CA ASN A 94 5.65 8.04 -2.91
C ASN A 94 5.67 7.96 -4.44
N ILE A 95 4.48 7.92 -5.05
CA ILE A 95 4.30 7.74 -6.50
C ILE A 95 4.75 8.95 -7.34
N ASN A 96 4.96 10.12 -6.72
CA ASN A 96 5.34 11.35 -7.41
C ASN A 96 6.83 11.43 -7.74
N SER A 97 7.63 10.42 -7.34
CA SER A 97 9.06 10.35 -7.61
C SER A 97 9.41 9.06 -8.36
N PRO A 98 10.39 9.09 -9.28
CA PRO A 98 10.88 7.87 -9.91
C PRO A 98 11.46 6.93 -8.85
N ILE A 99 11.07 5.67 -8.89
CA ILE A 99 11.50 4.67 -7.92
C ILE A 99 12.65 3.85 -8.52
N SER A 100 13.78 3.79 -7.83
CA SER A 100 14.95 3.02 -8.25
C SER A 100 15.31 2.00 -7.18
N LEU A 101 15.32 0.72 -7.54
CA LEU A 101 15.52 -0.40 -6.61
C LEU A 101 16.66 -1.29 -7.09
N LYS A 102 17.50 -1.76 -6.16
CA LYS A 102 18.56 -2.73 -6.44
C LYS A 102 18.28 -4.02 -5.69
N ILE A 103 18.17 -5.13 -6.42
CA ILE A 103 17.71 -6.43 -5.91
C ILE A 103 18.67 -7.51 -6.38
N MET A 104 19.44 -8.08 -5.46
CA MET A 104 20.38 -9.14 -5.76
C MET A 104 20.15 -10.34 -4.83
N PRO A 105 20.10 -11.58 -5.36
CA PRO A 105 20.00 -12.77 -4.51
C PRO A 105 21.30 -13.01 -3.75
N GLY A 106 21.19 -13.57 -2.55
CA GLY A 106 22.35 -14.02 -1.76
C GLY A 106 23.11 -12.93 -1.01
N GLY A 107 22.50 -11.76 -0.72
CA GLY A 107 23.18 -10.69 0.03
C GLY A 107 24.35 -10.08 -0.73
N TYR A 108 24.33 -10.15 -2.07
CA TYR A 108 25.39 -9.64 -2.92
C TYR A 108 25.50 -8.11 -2.80
N ILE A 109 26.48 -7.68 -2.01
CA ILE A 109 26.95 -6.30 -1.91
C ILE A 109 27.83 -6.04 -3.14
N GLY A 110 27.23 -5.90 -4.33
CA GLY A 110 27.98 -5.43 -5.50
C GLY A 110 28.32 -3.95 -5.34
N ASP A 111 29.61 -3.59 -5.29
CA ASP A 111 30.28 -2.26 -5.21
C ASP A 111 29.64 -1.15 -4.34
N ALA A 112 28.58 -1.47 -3.59
CA ALA A 112 27.87 -0.59 -2.66
C ALA A 112 28.64 -0.36 -1.35
N ALA A 113 29.87 -0.86 -1.25
CA ALA A 113 30.82 -0.41 -0.23
C ALA A 113 31.31 1.03 -0.47
N SER A 114 30.83 1.71 -1.53
CA SER A 114 31.26 3.05 -1.90
C SER A 114 30.21 4.15 -1.62
N ASP A 115 28.99 3.79 -1.19
CA ASP A 115 27.96 4.78 -0.87
C ASP A 115 27.74 4.85 0.66
N PRO A 116 28.36 5.82 1.36
CA PRO A 116 28.23 5.96 2.81
C PRO A 116 26.81 6.33 3.27
N ALA A 117 25.88 6.64 2.38
CA ALA A 117 24.48 6.95 2.75
C ALA A 117 23.64 5.73 3.14
N LEU A 118 24.01 4.51 2.69
CA LEU A 118 23.22 3.29 2.93
C LEU A 118 23.67 2.46 4.16
N LEU A 119 24.79 2.82 4.79
CA LEU A 119 25.28 2.17 6.02
C LEU A 119 24.79 2.83 7.31
N ALA A 120 24.10 3.97 7.24
CA ALA A 120 23.71 4.75 8.42
C ALA A 120 22.41 4.28 9.10
N ASN A 121 21.67 3.31 8.55
CA ASN A 121 20.31 3.00 9.02
C ASN A 121 20.04 1.54 9.45
N THR A 122 21.08 0.73 9.67
CA THR A 122 20.91 -0.68 10.08
C THR A 122 21.68 -1.07 11.34
N GLU A 123 21.91 -0.11 12.25
CA GLU A 123 22.30 -0.41 13.63
C GLU A 123 21.51 0.48 14.60
N ASN A 124 20.33 0.03 15.01
CA ASN A 124 19.83 0.29 16.37
C ASN A 124 18.61 -0.58 16.70
N THR A 125 18.87 -1.69 17.40
CA THR A 125 17.91 -2.32 18.31
C THR A 125 18.73 -2.84 19.49
N THR A 126 18.88 -2.02 20.52
CA THR A 126 18.92 -2.43 21.94
C THR A 126 18.55 -1.21 22.80
N GLU A 127 17.76 -1.50 23.83
CA GLU A 127 17.06 -0.66 24.83
C GLU A 127 17.96 0.24 25.73
N PRO A 128 17.38 1.08 26.62
CA PRO A 128 17.79 2.47 26.84
C PRO A 128 18.63 2.69 28.11
N GLU A 129 19.41 3.77 28.14
CA GLU A 129 19.78 4.44 29.38
C GLU A 129 19.95 5.97 29.20
N ALA A 130 19.79 6.65 30.32
CA ALA A 130 19.39 8.04 30.50
C ALA A 130 20.54 9.08 30.48
N ASN A 131 20.11 10.35 30.38
CA ASN A 131 20.83 11.60 30.64
C ASN A 131 21.90 11.95 29.57
N ASP A 132 22.10 13.18 29.11
CA ASP A 132 21.76 14.49 29.63
C ASP A 132 21.91 15.50 28.46
N SER A 133 21.14 16.58 28.56
CA SER A 133 21.32 17.93 27.97
C SER A 133 22.39 18.16 26.88
N ASP A 134 21.95 18.61 25.70
CA ASP A 134 22.35 19.97 25.26
C ASP A 134 21.42 20.56 24.19
N LEU A 135 20.96 21.77 24.50
CA LEU A 135 20.24 22.72 23.65
C LEU A 135 21.17 23.24 22.56
N LEU A 136 20.68 23.39 21.32
CA LEU A 136 21.02 24.52 20.43
C LEU A 136 20.01 24.58 19.27
N ILE A 137 19.27 25.69 19.20
CA ILE A 137 18.42 26.17 18.10
C ILE A 137 19.06 27.51 17.62
N PRO A 138 18.61 28.15 16.53
CA PRO A 138 18.79 27.88 15.10
C PRO A 138 19.71 28.93 14.44
N GLU A 139 20.17 28.68 13.21
CA GLU A 139 20.66 29.76 12.34
C GLU A 139 19.70 29.96 11.15
N GLU A 140 18.94 31.04 11.28
CA GLU A 140 18.10 31.69 10.28
C GLU A 140 19.01 32.40 9.28
N ASN A 141 18.91 32.11 7.98
CA ASN A 141 19.55 32.95 6.97
C ASN A 141 18.50 33.50 6.00
N THR A 142 18.29 34.80 6.18
CA THR A 142 17.43 35.72 5.47
C THR A 142 18.19 36.30 4.26
N GLY A 143 17.56 36.39 3.10
CA GLY A 143 18.02 37.20 1.96
C GLY A 143 16.92 37.27 0.90
N GLU A 144 16.06 38.28 0.96
CA GLU A 144 15.99 39.43 0.01
C GLU A 144 16.12 39.04 -1.47
N VAL A 145 15.00 38.94 -2.21
CA VAL A 145 14.27 40.02 -2.89
C VAL A 145 15.15 40.84 -3.84
N GLN A 146 15.05 40.57 -5.14
CA GLN A 146 15.22 41.61 -6.15
C GLN A 146 14.26 41.43 -7.33
N ASN A 147 13.58 42.54 -7.58
CA ASN A 147 12.55 42.86 -8.56
C ASN A 147 13.20 43.21 -9.92
N SER A 148 12.58 42.83 -11.05
CA SER A 148 12.60 43.66 -12.26
C SER A 148 11.59 43.17 -13.32
N GLU A 149 10.64 44.05 -13.61
CA GLU A 149 10.11 44.46 -14.93
C GLU A 149 9.44 43.38 -15.81
N GLU A 150 8.11 43.42 -15.99
CA GLU A 150 7.34 44.38 -16.80
C GLU A 150 7.49 44.13 -18.31
N THR A 151 6.50 43.48 -18.91
CA THR A 151 6.15 43.72 -20.32
C THR A 151 4.65 43.49 -20.49
N GLU A 152 3.90 44.58 -20.35
CA GLU A 152 2.58 44.74 -20.97
C GLU A 152 2.76 44.91 -22.48
N ILE A 153 1.96 44.21 -23.29
CA ILE A 153 1.68 44.62 -24.66
C ILE A 153 0.16 44.69 -24.82
N ILE A 154 -0.32 45.91 -25.01
CA ILE A 154 -1.70 46.29 -25.34
C ILE A 154 -1.81 46.53 -26.85
N SER A 155 -3.04 46.37 -27.36
CA SER A 155 -3.60 46.86 -28.64
C SER A 155 -3.33 46.00 -29.88
N ASN A 156 -4.30 45.73 -30.76
CA ASN A 156 -5.41 46.59 -31.18
C ASN A 156 -6.60 45.78 -31.71
N GLY A 157 -7.80 46.33 -31.54
CA GLY A 157 -9.04 45.80 -32.08
C GLY A 157 -9.21 46.03 -33.59
N THR A 158 -10.20 45.34 -34.17
CA THR A 158 -10.87 45.79 -35.39
C THR A 158 -12.34 45.38 -35.32
N GLU A 159 -13.18 46.39 -35.52
CA GLU A 159 -14.63 46.39 -35.50
C GLU A 159 -15.27 45.60 -36.66
N SER A 160 -16.60 45.55 -36.59
CA SER A 160 -17.56 45.46 -37.70
C SER A 160 -18.16 44.08 -37.98
N GLN A 161 -19.35 43.84 -37.44
CA GLN A 161 -20.57 43.92 -38.25
C GLN A 161 -21.83 43.89 -37.38
N LYS A 162 -22.59 44.99 -37.43
CA LYS A 162 -23.97 45.09 -36.96
C LYS A 162 -24.86 44.29 -37.92
N VAL A 163 -25.52 43.23 -37.42
CA VAL A 163 -26.70 42.64 -38.07
C VAL A 163 -27.92 43.09 -37.29
N THR A 164 -28.67 43.99 -37.90
CA THR A 164 -29.95 44.49 -37.42
C THR A 164 -31.06 43.49 -37.69
N GLY A 165 -31.88 43.23 -36.68
CA GLY A 165 -33.26 42.79 -36.90
C GLY A 165 -33.64 41.52 -36.16
N PHE A 166 -33.96 41.62 -34.87
CA PHE A 166 -35.06 40.88 -34.25
C PHE A 166 -35.54 41.64 -33.02
N SER A 167 -36.66 42.34 -33.18
CA SER A 167 -37.45 42.93 -32.10
C SER A 167 -38.10 41.82 -31.27
N ILE A 168 -37.73 41.69 -30.00
CA ILE A 168 -38.39 40.82 -29.03
C ILE A 168 -38.88 41.69 -27.86
N ASN A 169 -40.17 41.54 -27.57
CA ASN A 169 -40.91 42.25 -26.54
C ASN A 169 -40.19 42.33 -25.18
N LYS A 170 -40.16 43.55 -24.64
CA LYS A 170 -39.52 43.95 -23.39
C LYS A 170 -40.46 43.66 -22.21
N THR A 171 -40.56 42.40 -21.80
CA THR A 171 -41.30 41.99 -20.57
C THR A 171 -40.65 40.79 -19.87
N GLY A 172 -39.31 40.76 -19.78
CA GLY A 172 -38.60 39.62 -19.15
C GLY A 172 -37.22 39.93 -18.59
N GLU A 173 -36.87 41.20 -18.37
CA GLU A 173 -35.51 41.59 -17.95
C GLU A 173 -35.22 41.33 -16.47
N MET A 174 -36.21 41.12 -15.60
CA MET A 174 -35.94 40.85 -14.18
C MET A 174 -35.59 39.38 -13.84
N PHE A 175 -35.78 38.43 -14.78
CA PHE A 175 -35.51 37.01 -14.51
C PHE A 175 -34.26 36.46 -15.22
N LYS A 176 -33.61 37.22 -16.10
CA LYS A 176 -32.53 36.69 -16.95
C LYS A 176 -31.19 36.51 -16.24
N GLU A 177 -30.91 37.26 -15.17
CA GLU A 177 -29.59 37.19 -14.53
C GLU A 177 -29.49 36.15 -13.40
N LYS A 178 -30.62 35.63 -12.88
CA LYS A 178 -30.60 34.65 -11.77
C LYS A 178 -31.31 33.33 -12.05
N TRP A 179 -31.92 33.17 -13.23
CA TRP A 179 -32.57 31.89 -13.57
C TRP A 179 -31.58 30.72 -13.59
N TYR A 180 -30.30 30.98 -13.88
CA TYR A 180 -29.28 29.94 -13.90
C TYR A 180 -29.05 29.33 -12.52
N TYR A 181 -29.06 30.11 -11.43
CA TYR A 181 -28.96 29.60 -10.07
C TYR A 181 -30.13 28.69 -9.71
N VAL A 182 -31.35 29.09 -10.11
CA VAL A 182 -32.56 28.28 -9.89
C VAL A 182 -32.48 26.97 -10.66
N VAL A 183 -31.97 27.00 -11.90
CA VAL A 183 -31.75 25.78 -12.69
C VAL A 183 -30.67 24.89 -12.08
N VAL A 184 -29.55 25.46 -11.61
CA VAL A 184 -28.49 24.69 -10.94
C VAL A 184 -29.05 23.99 -9.72
N VAL A 185 -29.76 24.68 -8.82
CA VAL A 185 -30.35 24.09 -7.61
C VAL A 185 -31.33 22.96 -7.95
N ILE A 186 -32.18 23.13 -8.96
CA ILE A 186 -33.13 22.09 -9.38
C ILE A 186 -32.40 20.88 -9.96
N VAL A 187 -31.33 21.08 -10.73
CA VAL A 187 -30.51 19.98 -11.27
C VAL A 187 -29.79 19.23 -10.15
N THR A 188 -29.21 19.93 -9.16
CA THR A 188 -28.55 19.30 -8.02
C THR A 188 -29.53 18.45 -7.20
N ILE A 189 -30.74 18.97 -6.93
CA ILE A 189 -31.79 18.21 -6.23
C ILE A 189 -32.23 16.98 -7.03
N ALA A 190 -32.38 17.12 -8.35
CA ALA A 190 -32.74 15.99 -9.21
C ALA A 190 -31.66 14.89 -9.24
N VAL A 191 -30.38 15.26 -9.22
CA VAL A 191 -29.26 14.30 -9.13
C VAL A 191 -29.26 13.58 -7.77
N ILE A 192 -29.44 14.31 -6.67
CA ILE A 192 -29.51 13.72 -5.33
C ILE A 192 -30.68 12.73 -5.23
N LEU A 193 -31.86 13.10 -5.73
CA LEU A 193 -33.02 12.21 -5.74
C LEU A 193 -32.80 10.97 -6.64
N ALA A 194 -32.15 11.13 -7.79
CA ALA A 194 -31.83 10.02 -8.69
C ALA A 194 -30.84 9.03 -8.06
N VAL A 195 -29.84 9.49 -7.29
CA VAL A 195 -28.91 8.62 -6.55
C VAL A 195 -29.65 7.87 -5.44
N ILE A 196 -30.45 8.57 -4.63
CA ILE A 196 -31.19 7.97 -3.51
C ILE A 196 -32.22 6.94 -4.00
N PHE A 197 -32.99 7.26 -5.06
CA PHE A 197 -33.98 6.32 -5.62
C PHE A 197 -33.34 5.23 -6.48
N GLY A 198 -32.26 5.53 -7.20
CA GLY A 198 -31.52 4.58 -8.04
C GLY A 198 -30.88 3.47 -7.21
N MET A 199 -30.27 3.82 -6.06
CA MET A 199 -29.70 2.83 -5.13
C MET A 199 -30.78 1.94 -4.49
N LYS A 200 -32.01 2.43 -4.33
CA LYS A 200 -33.11 1.66 -3.74
C LYS A 200 -33.76 0.67 -4.71
N SER A 201 -33.59 0.86 -6.03
CA SER A 201 -34.22 0.02 -7.06
C SER A 201 -33.39 -1.20 -7.48
N MET A 202 -32.14 -1.34 -7.04
CA MET A 202 -31.44 -2.63 -7.14
C MET A 202 -31.93 -3.56 -6.03
N SER A 203 -33.15 -4.07 -6.21
CA SER A 203 -33.49 -5.37 -5.63
C SER A 203 -32.51 -6.37 -6.23
N VAL A 204 -31.51 -6.74 -5.41
CA VAL A 204 -30.60 -7.85 -5.66
C VAL A 204 -31.47 -9.04 -6.04
N LYS A 205 -31.57 -9.32 -7.35
CA LYS A 205 -32.00 -10.63 -7.82
C LYS A 205 -30.92 -11.57 -7.31
N LYS A 206 -31.19 -12.16 -6.15
CA LYS A 206 -30.46 -13.30 -5.61
C LYS A 206 -30.54 -14.38 -6.69
N GLN A 207 -29.53 -14.43 -7.55
CA GLN A 207 -29.20 -15.68 -8.22
C GLN A 207 -28.92 -16.65 -7.08
N GLY A 208 -29.83 -17.62 -6.94
CA GLY A 208 -29.64 -18.73 -6.05
C GLY A 208 -28.43 -19.53 -6.51
N ALA A 209 -27.27 -19.21 -5.95
CA ALA A 209 -26.21 -20.16 -5.76
C ALA A 209 -26.39 -20.72 -4.34
N SER A 210 -26.55 -22.03 -4.29
CA SER A 210 -26.75 -22.87 -3.13
C SER A 210 -25.98 -22.42 -1.89
N ILE A 211 -26.72 -22.14 -0.81
CA ILE A 211 -26.17 -22.04 0.54
C ILE A 211 -25.98 -23.48 1.02
N ASN A 212 -24.73 -23.93 1.10
CA ASN A 212 -24.32 -24.83 2.16
C ASN A 212 -23.47 -24.03 3.15
N ASN A 213 -23.95 -24.04 4.38
CA ASN A 213 -23.50 -23.28 5.54
C ASN A 213 -22.11 -23.77 6.03
N PRO A 214 -21.49 -23.12 7.03
CA PRO A 214 -20.08 -22.78 7.03
C PRO A 214 -19.29 -23.63 8.01
N GLU A 215 -18.01 -23.89 7.75
CA GLU A 215 -17.02 -24.14 8.80
C GLU A 215 -15.63 -24.34 8.17
N LYS A 216 -14.75 -23.39 8.49
CA LYS A 216 -13.30 -23.48 8.71
C LYS A 216 -12.57 -22.35 7.99
N PRO A 217 -11.73 -21.58 8.69
CA PRO A 217 -10.78 -20.71 8.02
C PRO A 217 -9.87 -21.61 7.17
N THR A 218 -9.83 -21.36 5.87
CA THR A 218 -8.78 -21.90 5.01
C THR A 218 -7.47 -21.30 5.50
N VAL A 219 -6.82 -22.02 6.40
CA VAL A 219 -5.38 -21.92 6.62
C VAL A 219 -4.76 -22.06 5.24
N TYR A 220 -4.07 -21.01 4.79
CA TYR A 220 -3.25 -21.06 3.58
C TYR A 220 -2.37 -22.31 3.68
N LYS A 221 -2.73 -23.34 2.90
CA LYS A 221 -1.90 -24.53 2.73
C LYS A 221 -0.62 -24.00 2.09
N LYS A 222 0.48 -24.03 2.84
CA LYS A 222 1.82 -23.88 2.29
C LYS A 222 1.91 -24.82 1.08
N PHE A 223 2.05 -24.25 -0.11
CA PHE A 223 2.41 -25.00 -1.31
C PHE A 223 3.88 -25.40 -1.19
N TYR A 224 4.13 -26.41 -0.37
CA TYR A 224 5.31 -27.28 -0.41
C TYR A 224 4.78 -28.70 -0.55
N ASP A 225 4.06 -28.98 -1.64
CA ASP A 225 4.07 -30.33 -2.23
C ASP A 225 5.04 -30.21 -3.40
N PHE A 226 6.34 -30.27 -3.06
CA PHE A 226 7.31 -30.80 -4.00
C PHE A 226 6.95 -32.27 -4.12
N GLU A 227 6.61 -32.73 -5.31
CA GLU A 227 6.67 -34.14 -5.63
C GLU A 227 8.11 -34.59 -5.31
N GLN A 228 8.27 -35.24 -4.16
CA GLN A 228 9.53 -35.85 -3.75
C GLN A 228 9.75 -37.03 -4.69
N GLU A 229 10.54 -36.81 -5.74
CA GLU A 229 11.23 -37.90 -6.41
C GLU A 229 12.19 -38.55 -5.39
N ASP A 230 11.99 -39.85 -5.18
CA ASP A 230 12.66 -40.77 -4.27
C ASP A 230 14.20 -40.84 -4.44
N ASN A 231 14.91 -39.76 -4.15
CA ASN A 231 16.36 -39.76 -3.95
C ASN A 231 16.73 -38.82 -2.80
N GLU A 232 16.14 -39.07 -1.62
CA GLU A 232 16.61 -38.45 -0.38
C GLU A 232 18.05 -38.93 -0.09
N ASP A 233 19.00 -38.00 -0.18
CA ASP A 233 20.38 -38.23 0.25
C ASP A 233 20.36 -38.73 1.71
N PRO A 234 20.95 -39.89 2.05
CA PRO A 234 20.95 -40.45 3.40
C PRO A 234 21.52 -39.50 4.46
N ARG A 235 22.31 -38.50 4.04
CA ARG A 235 22.82 -37.44 4.93
C ARG A 235 21.74 -36.47 5.39
N ILE A 236 20.78 -36.16 4.53
CA ILE A 236 19.67 -35.23 4.85
C ILE A 236 18.72 -35.89 5.84
N LYS A 237 18.35 -37.15 5.60
CA LYS A 237 17.52 -37.93 6.52
C LYS A 237 18.13 -38.04 7.92
N ALA A 238 19.44 -38.31 8.00
CA ALA A 238 20.14 -38.35 9.29
C ALA A 238 20.21 -36.98 9.99
N ALA A 239 20.22 -35.88 9.24
CA ALA A 239 20.17 -34.52 9.80
C ALA A 239 18.76 -34.18 10.31
N GLU A 240 17.72 -34.56 9.56
CA GLU A 240 16.33 -34.36 9.97
C GLU A 240 15.97 -35.14 11.23
N GLU A 241 16.39 -36.40 11.33
CA GLU A 241 16.21 -37.21 12.54
C GLU A 241 16.90 -36.58 13.76
N LYS A 242 18.11 -36.02 13.59
CA LYS A 242 18.82 -35.29 14.66
C LYS A 242 18.09 -34.01 15.08
N ILE A 243 17.54 -33.25 14.13
CA ILE A 243 16.78 -32.04 14.43
C ILE A 243 15.48 -32.38 15.15
N ALA A 244 14.76 -33.41 14.69
CA ALA A 244 13.54 -33.88 15.33
C ALA A 244 13.79 -34.35 16.76
N GLN A 245 14.88 -35.08 16.99
CA GLN A 245 15.28 -35.51 18.32
C GLN A 245 15.65 -34.31 19.22
N ALA A 246 16.43 -33.35 18.71
CA ALA A 246 16.79 -32.15 19.46
C ALA A 246 15.56 -31.30 19.84
N GLN A 247 14.57 -31.19 18.95
CA GLN A 247 13.31 -30.49 19.24
C GLN A 247 12.49 -31.21 20.32
N LYS A 248 12.47 -32.54 20.30
CA LYS A 248 11.80 -33.36 21.32
C LYS A 248 12.47 -33.18 22.69
N ASP A 249 13.80 -33.21 22.73
CA ASP A 249 14.58 -33.03 23.96
C ASP A 249 14.41 -31.61 24.53
N LEU A 250 14.38 -30.59 23.67
CA LEU A 250 14.14 -29.20 24.07
C LEU A 250 12.72 -28.99 24.63
N LYS A 251 11.72 -29.67 24.06
CA LYS A 251 10.35 -29.66 24.58
C LYS A 251 10.23 -30.35 25.94
N SER A 252 10.96 -31.44 26.19
CA SER A 252 11.00 -32.06 27.51
C SER A 252 11.65 -31.16 28.56
N ILE A 253 12.76 -30.48 28.22
CA ILE A 253 13.45 -29.55 29.15
C ILE A 253 12.53 -28.37 29.50
N LYS A 254 11.88 -27.77 28.50
CA LYS A 254 10.95 -26.66 28.73
C LYS A 254 9.78 -27.08 29.63
N ASN A 255 9.28 -28.31 29.47
CA ASN A 255 8.23 -28.82 30.35
C ASN A 255 8.72 -29.08 31.78
N GLU A 256 9.94 -29.59 31.98
CA GLU A 256 10.52 -29.77 33.31
C GLU A 256 10.68 -28.45 34.07
N ASP A 257 11.13 -27.38 33.40
CA ASP A 257 11.25 -26.06 34.02
C ASP A 257 9.89 -25.47 34.41
N HIS A 258 8.87 -25.65 33.55
CA HIS A 258 7.50 -25.24 33.87
C HIS A 258 6.92 -26.05 35.05
N ILE A 259 7.21 -27.35 35.14
CA ILE A 259 6.79 -28.20 36.26
C ILE A 259 7.46 -27.75 37.56
N LYS A 260 8.78 -27.50 37.56
CA LYS A 260 9.50 -26.99 38.75
C LYS A 260 8.97 -25.63 39.21
N GLN A 261 8.64 -24.72 38.29
CA GLN A 261 8.03 -23.43 38.64
C GLN A 261 6.63 -23.59 39.23
N ALA A 262 5.83 -24.52 38.70
CA ALA A 262 4.50 -24.82 39.23
C ALA A 262 4.57 -25.47 40.62
N GLU A 263 5.49 -26.41 40.85
CA GLU A 263 5.74 -27.02 42.17
C GLU A 263 6.17 -25.98 43.21
N LYS A 264 7.09 -25.07 42.84
CA LYS A 264 7.53 -24.00 43.73
C LYS A 264 6.37 -23.08 44.14
N LYS A 265 5.52 -22.68 43.19
CA LYS A 265 4.32 -21.88 43.48
C LYS A 265 3.33 -22.62 44.39
N LEU A 266 3.12 -23.91 44.14
CA LEU A 266 2.27 -24.75 44.99
C LEU A 266 2.80 -24.82 46.43
N GLN A 267 4.11 -24.93 46.61
CA GLN A 267 4.73 -24.92 47.93
C GLN A 267 4.59 -23.57 48.63
N GLU A 268 4.83 -22.46 47.91
CA GLU A 268 4.64 -21.10 48.43
C GLU A 268 3.17 -20.85 48.85
N ASP A 269 2.21 -21.32 48.04
CA ASP A 269 0.78 -21.21 48.35
C ASP A 269 0.39 -22.06 49.57
N GLN A 270 0.96 -23.26 49.73
CA GLN A 270 0.75 -24.10 50.92
C GLN A 270 1.32 -23.45 52.18
N GLU A 271 2.53 -22.92 52.13
CA GLU A 271 3.14 -22.20 53.25
C GLU A 271 2.32 -20.96 53.62
N ARG A 272 1.78 -20.24 52.63
CA ARG A 272 0.91 -19.08 52.86
C ARG A 272 -0.42 -19.49 53.51
N LEU A 273 -1.04 -20.59 53.06
CA LEU A 273 -2.25 -21.13 53.69
C LEU A 273 -1.99 -21.58 55.13
N GLU A 274 -0.83 -22.15 55.42
CA GLU A 274 -0.44 -22.52 56.78
C GLU A 274 -0.19 -21.29 57.67
N LYS A 275 0.42 -20.22 57.14
CA LYS A 275 0.58 -18.94 57.85
C LYS A 275 -0.76 -18.28 58.16
N LEU A 276 -1.67 -18.25 57.17
CA LEU A 276 -3.04 -17.76 57.35
C LEU A 276 -3.81 -18.58 58.40
N ARG A 277 -3.65 -19.91 58.39
CA ARG A 277 -4.27 -20.81 59.37
C ARG A 277 -3.73 -20.65 60.78
N ARG A 278 -2.45 -20.24 60.92
CA ARG A 278 -1.82 -19.91 62.21
C ARG A 278 -2.12 -18.50 62.70
N GLY A 279 -2.73 -17.65 61.87
CA GLY A 279 -3.03 -16.26 62.22
C GLY A 279 -1.80 -15.36 62.28
N GLU A 280 -0.71 -15.74 61.59
CA GLU A 280 0.56 -14.99 61.57
C GLU A 280 0.52 -13.78 60.62
N ASP A 281 -0.52 -13.65 59.79
CA ASP A 281 -0.75 -12.55 58.83
C ASP A 281 -1.84 -11.55 59.30
N ALA A 282 -2.11 -11.44 60.61
CA ALA A 282 -3.03 -10.46 61.20
C ALA A 282 -2.28 -9.32 61.92
#